data_AF-A0A846NCV2-F1
#
_entry.id   AF-A0A846NCV2-F1
#
_cell.length_a   1.000
_cell.length_b   1.000
_cell.length_c   1.000
_cell.angle_alpha   90.00
_cell.angle_beta   90.00
_cell.angle_gamma   90.00
#
_symmetry.space_group_name_H-M   'P 1'
#
loop_
_entity.id
_entity.type
_entity.pdbx_description
1 polymer ?
#
loop_
_entity_poly.entity_id
_entity_poly.type
_entity_poly.pdbx_seq_one_letter_code
_entity_poly.pdbx_strand_id
1 'polypeptide(L)' 'MTEVKISIIGAGSAVFSMRLVSDICLKDSLKGSTVSFMD' A
#
# COMPACT_ATOMS: atom_id res chain seq x y z
N MET A 1 -9.48 -2.78 -15.78
CA MET A 1 -8.30 -2.37 -14.99
C MET A 1 -7.75 -3.60 -14.32
N THR A 2 -6.46 -3.86 -14.42
CA THR A 2 -5.79 -4.94 -13.68
C THR A 2 -5.74 -4.57 -12.21
N GLU A 3 -6.32 -5.40 -11.35
CA GLU A 3 -6.27 -5.23 -9.90
C GLU A 3 -4.82 -5.45 -9.41
N VAL A 4 -4.21 -4.41 -8.85
CA VAL A 4 -2.84 -4.49 -8.30
C VAL A 4 -2.92 -4.86 -6.83
N LYS A 5 -2.26 -5.97 -6.46
CA LYS A 5 -2.15 -6.39 -5.06
C LYS A 5 -0.75 -6.04 -4.53
N ILE A 6 -0.69 -5.20 -3.49
CA ILE A 6 0.53 -4.75 -2.84
C ILE A 6 0.59 -5.38 -1.45
N SER A 7 1.69 -6.02 -1.08
CA SER A 7 1.86 -6.61 0.25
C SER A 7 3.03 -5.94 0.97
N ILE A 8 2.81 -5.49 2.21
CA ILE A 8 3.82 -4.88 3.07
C ILE A 8 4.10 -5.87 4.20
N ILE A 9 5.31 -6.45 4.21
CA ILE A 9 5.80 -7.36 5.25
C ILE A 9 6.64 -6.56 6.25
N GLY A 10 6.39 -6.72 7.55
CA GLY A 10 6.92 -5.83 8.59
C GLY A 10 6.12 -4.52 8.69
N ALA A 11 4.80 -4.59 8.49
CA ALA A 11 3.91 -3.43 8.44
C ALA A 11 3.81 -2.65 9.77
N GLY A 12 4.24 -3.24 10.88
CA GLY A 12 4.39 -2.65 12.21
C GLY A 12 5.44 -1.54 12.27
N SER A 13 6.27 -1.39 11.24
CA SER A 13 7.03 -0.16 10.99
C SER A 13 6.09 0.99 10.59
N ALA A 14 5.37 1.54 11.58
CA ALA A 14 4.23 2.43 11.40
C ALA A 14 4.54 3.64 10.49
N VAL A 15 5.67 4.31 10.70
CA VAL A 15 6.04 5.50 9.91
C VAL A 15 6.30 5.13 8.44
N PHE A 16 6.96 4.01 8.19
CA PHE A 16 7.24 3.54 6.84
C PHE A 16 5.95 3.12 6.13
N SER A 17 5.15 2.28 6.77
CA SER A 17 3.89 1.76 6.20
C SER A 17 2.90 2.89 5.89
N MET A 18 2.75 3.86 6.80
CA MET A 18 1.83 4.98 6.59
C MET A 18 2.27 5.92 5.46
N ARG A 19 3.59 6.15 5.30
CA ARG A 19 4.10 6.91 4.16
C ARG A 19 3.81 6.20 2.84
N LEU A 20 4.06 4.90 2.78
CA LEU A 20 3.80 4.11 1.57
C LEU A 20 2.32 4.09 1.20
N VAL A 21 1.43 3.93 2.19
CA VAL A 21 -0.04 4.00 1.98
C VAL A 21 -0.46 5.37 1.48
N SER A 22 0.08 6.45 2.06
CA SER A 22 -0.20 7.82 1.61
C SER A 22 0.17 8.01 0.13
N ASP A 23 1.35 7.55 -0.27
CA ASP A 23 1.82 7.67 -1.65
C ASP A 23 0.97 6.84 -2.63
N ILE A 24 0.56 5.63 -2.22
CA ILE A 24 -0.35 4.79 -3.02
C ILE A 24 -1.70 5.50 -3.25
N CYS A 25 -2.28 6.10 -2.22
CA CYS A 25 -3.56 6.81 -2.33
C CYS A 25 -3.51 8.03 -3.25
N LEU A 26 -2.35 8.72 -3.32
CA LEU A 26 -2.16 9.90 -4.16
C LEU A 26 -1.83 9.54 -5.62
N LYS A 27 -1.53 8.26 -5.93
CA LYS A 27 -1.14 7.83 -7.26
C LYS A 27 -2.34 7.28 -8.04
N ASP A 28 -2.81 8.05 -9.03
CA ASP A 28 -3.96 7.65 -9.89
C ASP A 28 -3.79 6.27 -10.55
N SER A 29 -2.58 5.90 -10.96
CA SER A 29 -2.31 4.60 -11.57
C SER A 29 -2.43 3.41 -10.62
N LEU A 30 -2.53 3.66 -9.31
CA LEU A 30 -2.69 2.65 -8.26
C LEU A 30 -4.07 2.70 -7.60
N LYS A 31 -4.99 3.53 -8.10
CA LYS A 31 -6.37 3.55 -7.58
C LYS A 31 -7.03 2.18 -7.70
N GLY A 32 -7.69 1.76 -6.63
CA GLY A 32 -8.33 0.45 -6.53
C GLY A 32 -7.38 -0.70 -6.22
N SER A 33 -6.11 -0.42 -5.89
CA SER A 33 -5.19 -1.47 -5.42
C SER A 33 -5.63 -2.05 -4.08
N THR A 34 -5.39 -3.35 -3.90
CA THR A 34 -5.57 -4.03 -2.61
C THR A 34 -4.23 -4.04 -1.87
N VAL A 35 -4.17 -3.41 -0.68
CA VAL A 35 -2.97 -3.42 0.18
C VAL A 35 -3.16 -4.44 1.29
N SER A 36 -2.28 -5.44 1.36
CA SER A 36 -2.23 -6.45 2.42
C SER A 36 -1.10 -6.12 3.39
N PHE A 37 -1.43 -5.96 4.67
CA PHE A 37 -0.44 -5.74 5.72
C PHE A 37 -0.14 -7.07 6.41
N MET A 38 1.13 -7.38 6.57
CA MET A 38 1.63 -8.51 7.34
C MET A 38 2.78 -8.00 8.20
N ASP A 39 2.84 -8.45 9.45
CA ASP A 39 3.97 -8.25 10.34
C ASP A 39 4.47 -9.61 10.83
#